data_AF-A0A6P7TP10-F1
#
_entry.id   AF-A0A6P7TP10-F1
#
_cell.length_a   1.000
_cell.length_b   1.000
_cell.length_c   1.000
_cell.angle_alpha   90.00
_cell.angle_beta   90.00
_cell.angle_gamma   90.00
#
_symmetry.space_group_name_H-M   'P 1'
#
loop_
_entity.id
_entity.type
_entity.pdbx_description
1 polymer ?
#
loop_
_entity_poly.entity_id
_entity_poly.type
_entity_poly.pdbx_seq_one_letter_code
_entity_poly.pdbx_strand_id
1 'polypeptide(L)'
;MKEFEMVKTRQIKKFMKLKGQRMKTEVCDSPVKAVINVSSQHLGSSEEAVLNKGHNFATTIKRIPYLDIIASIEEITVKIPKARGDELRWKVRQVLEKAKLSEPNITKEETFAIKRL
;
A
#
# COMPACT_ATOMS: atom_id res chain seq x y z
N MET A 1 15.35 15.72 -38.34
CA MET A 1 16.41 15.41 -37.35
C MET A 1 16.47 16.39 -36.17
N LYS A 2 16.39 17.71 -36.36
CA LYS A 2 16.48 18.69 -35.25
C LYS A 2 15.40 18.53 -34.17
N GLU A 3 14.18 18.21 -34.57
CA GLU A 3 13.03 18.08 -33.67
C GLU A 3 13.12 16.86 -32.74
N PHE A 4 13.64 15.75 -33.26
CA PHE A 4 13.92 14.54 -32.48
C PHE A 4 14.93 14.82 -31.36
N GLU A 5 16.00 15.56 -31.66
CA GLU A 5 17.01 15.91 -30.65
C GLU A 5 16.51 16.92 -29.60
N MET A 6 15.62 17.85 -29.99
CA MET A 6 14.96 18.73 -29.02
C MET A 6 14.06 17.95 -28.05
N VAL A 7 13.31 16.96 -28.54
CA VAL A 7 12.47 16.12 -27.67
C VAL A 7 13.32 15.25 -26.75
N LYS A 8 14.39 14.65 -27.27
CA LYS A 8 15.32 13.81 -26.49
C LYS A 8 15.99 14.60 -25.37
N THR A 9 16.53 15.77 -25.67
CA THR A 9 17.17 16.65 -24.67
C THR A 9 16.17 17.15 -23.62
N ARG A 10 14.94 17.47 -24.01
CA ARG A 10 13.85 17.83 -23.06
C ARG A 10 13.55 16.69 -22.09
N GLN A 11 13.44 15.46 -22.57
CA GLN A 11 13.14 14.30 -21.71
C GLN A 11 14.31 13.96 -20.78
N ILE A 12 15.55 14.05 -21.26
CA ILE A 12 16.75 13.85 -20.42
C ILE A 12 16.79 14.89 -19.29
N LYS A 13 16.55 16.17 -19.61
CA LYS A 13 16.49 17.24 -18.59
C LYS A 13 15.39 16.98 -17.56
N LYS A 14 14.20 16.55 -18.00
CA LYS A 14 13.08 16.19 -17.11
C LYS A 14 13.46 15.04 -16.18
N PHE A 15 14.07 13.98 -16.70
CA PHE A 15 14.50 12.82 -15.91
C PHE A 15 15.54 13.20 -14.85
N MET A 16 16.56 13.99 -15.23
CA MET A 16 17.61 14.42 -14.28
C MET A 16 17.04 15.34 -13.20
N LYS A 17 16.12 16.24 -13.54
CA LYS A 17 15.40 17.07 -12.56
C LYS A 17 14.63 16.22 -11.56
N LEU A 18 13.91 15.20 -12.02
CA LEU A 18 13.17 14.28 -11.15
C LEU A 18 14.08 13.41 -10.27
N LYS A 19 15.26 13.00 -10.76
CA LYS A 19 16.25 12.30 -9.94
C LYS A 19 16.85 13.18 -8.84
N GLY A 20 17.11 14.46 -9.12
CA GLY A 20 17.62 15.42 -8.14
C GLY A 20 16.55 15.92 -7.16
N GLN A 21 15.28 15.91 -7.57
CA GLN A 21 14.13 16.31 -6.76
C GLN A 21 13.55 15.15 -5.94
N ARG A 22 14.41 14.24 -5.46
CA ARG A 22 14.10 13.52 -4.23
C ARG A 22 14.22 14.57 -3.14
N MET A 23 13.11 15.25 -2.83
CA MET A 23 13.06 16.02 -1.60
C MET A 23 13.51 15.08 -0.50
N LYS A 24 14.61 15.41 0.17
CA LYS A 24 14.81 14.91 1.52
C LYS A 24 13.56 15.39 2.23
N THR A 25 12.61 14.50 2.48
CA THR A 25 11.65 14.74 3.54
C THR A 25 12.55 14.93 4.74
N GLU A 26 12.75 16.18 5.16
CA GLU A 26 13.30 16.45 6.46
C GLU A 26 12.31 15.78 7.41
N VAL A 27 12.70 14.60 7.88
CA VAL A 27 12.00 13.95 8.98
C VAL A 27 12.11 14.96 10.11
N CYS A 28 10.98 15.54 10.48
CA CYS A 28 10.93 16.43 11.61
C CYS A 28 11.24 15.55 12.82
N ASP A 29 12.49 15.59 13.29
CA ASP A 29 13.09 14.75 14.33
C ASP A 29 12.58 15.11 15.75
N SER A 30 11.27 15.32 15.88
CA SER A 30 10.61 15.23 17.17
C SER A 30 9.44 14.26 17.01
N PRO A 31 9.36 13.18 17.81
CA PRO A 31 8.16 12.37 17.83
C PRO A 31 7.08 13.24 18.47
N VAL A 32 6.31 13.94 17.64
CA VAL A 32 5.02 14.46 18.08
C VAL A 32 4.27 13.22 18.55
N LYS A 33 4.12 13.09 19.86
CA LYS A 33 3.45 11.95 20.48
C LYS A 33 2.03 11.92 19.89
N ALA A 34 1.80 11.00 18.96
CA ALA A 34 0.57 10.97 18.19
C ALA A 34 -0.63 10.61 19.08
N VAL A 35 -0.37 9.97 20.22
CA VAL A 35 -1.38 9.51 21.16
C VAL A 35 -1.06 9.94 22.59
N ILE A 36 -2.06 10.53 23.26
CA ILE A 36 -2.01 10.87 24.68
C ILE A 36 -2.87 9.85 25.41
N ASN A 37 -2.28 9.12 26.38
CA ASN A 37 -3.03 8.23 27.23
C ASN A 37 -3.85 9.05 28.24
N VAL A 38 -5.17 8.97 28.13
CA VAL A 38 -6.13 9.61 29.05
C VAL A 38 -6.68 8.64 30.09
N SER A 39 -6.34 7.35 29.99
CA SER A 39 -6.79 6.32 30.92
C SER A 39 -5.83 6.20 32.12
N SER A 40 -6.34 5.66 33.23
CA SER A 40 -5.50 5.29 34.38
C SER A 40 -4.73 3.99 34.18
N GLN A 41 -4.88 3.31 33.04
CA GLN A 41 -4.16 2.08 32.75
C GLN A 41 -2.75 2.40 32.27
N HIS A 42 -1.76 1.66 32.81
CA HIS A 42 -0.38 1.79 32.37
C HIS A 42 -0.20 1.06 31.04
N LEU A 43 0.29 1.78 30.04
CA LEU A 43 0.56 1.22 28.71
C LEU A 43 2.00 0.70 28.65
N GLY A 44 2.16 -0.54 28.19
CA GLY A 44 3.47 -1.10 27.90
C GLY A 44 4.14 -0.45 26.67
N SER A 45 5.43 -0.71 26.47
CA SER A 45 6.20 -0.16 25.34
C SER A 45 5.63 -0.56 23.98
N SER A 46 5.20 -1.81 23.82
CA SER A 46 4.58 -2.31 22.59
C SER A 46 3.19 -1.68 22.33
N GLU A 47 2.43 -1.40 23.39
CA GLU A 47 1.11 -0.75 23.30
C GLU A 47 1.25 0.71 22.88
N GLU A 48 2.18 1.44 23.53
CA GLU A 48 2.50 2.81 23.17
C GLU A 48 3.08 2.90 21.74
N ALA A 49 3.90 1.94 21.32
CA ALA A 49 4.43 1.89 19.95
C ALA A 49 3.33 1.70 18.90
N VAL A 50 2.36 0.80 19.13
CA VAL A 50 1.22 0.60 18.22
C VAL A 50 0.37 1.85 18.15
N LEU A 51 0.02 2.42 19.30
CA LEU A 51 -0.81 3.62 19.37
C LEU A 51 -0.14 4.79 18.65
N ASN A 52 1.17 4.99 18.87
CA ASN A 52 1.92 6.04 18.19
C ASN A 52 2.00 5.88 16.67
N LYS A 53 1.75 4.68 16.11
CA LYS A 53 1.62 4.55 14.64
C LYS A 53 0.42 5.33 14.12
N GLY A 54 -0.66 5.51 14.89
CA GLY A 54 -1.82 6.31 14.53
C GLY A 54 -2.35 5.97 13.13
N HIS A 55 -2.36 6.95 12.22
CA HIS A 55 -2.78 6.74 10.82
C HIS A 55 -1.82 5.86 9.99
N ASN A 56 -0.57 5.66 10.44
CA ASN A 56 0.36 4.70 9.82
C ASN A 56 0.10 3.25 10.26
N PHE A 57 -0.94 3.00 11.06
CA PHE A 57 -1.41 1.67 11.37
C PHE A 57 -2.09 1.04 10.16
N ALA A 58 -1.51 -0.04 9.64
CA ALA A 58 -2.07 -0.78 8.52
C ALA A 58 -2.50 -2.18 8.98
N THR A 59 -3.81 -2.46 8.93
CA THR A 59 -4.31 -3.83 9.04
C THR A 59 -4.03 -4.56 7.73
N THR A 60 -2.85 -5.14 7.63
CA THR A 60 -2.44 -5.90 6.45
C THR A 60 -3.30 -7.16 6.31
N ILE A 61 -3.88 -7.35 5.13
CA ILE A 61 -4.59 -8.58 4.79
C ILE A 61 -3.57 -9.75 4.82
N LYS A 62 -3.90 -10.83 5.53
CA LYS A 62 -3.00 -11.98 5.69
C LYS A 62 -2.89 -12.87 4.44
N ARG A 63 -3.91 -12.85 3.59
CA ARG A 63 -4.01 -13.68 2.39
C ARG A 63 -4.84 -12.95 1.35
N ILE A 64 -4.41 -12.98 0.10
CA ILE A 64 -5.19 -12.46 -1.02
C ILE A 64 -6.49 -13.31 -1.11
N PRO A 65 -7.68 -12.69 -1.06
CA PRO A 65 -8.95 -13.41 -1.10
C PRO A 65 -9.28 -13.83 -2.55
N TYR A 66 -8.53 -14.80 -3.07
CA TYR A 66 -8.65 -15.24 -4.46
C TYR A 66 -10.07 -15.72 -4.79
N LEU A 67 -10.70 -16.49 -3.89
CA LEU A 67 -12.02 -17.04 -4.14
C LEU A 67 -13.07 -15.93 -4.28
N ASP A 68 -13.08 -14.97 -3.37
CA ASP A 68 -14.06 -13.88 -3.37
C ASP A 68 -13.89 -12.99 -4.61
N ILE A 69 -12.63 -12.70 -4.98
CA ILE A 69 -12.30 -11.93 -6.18
C ILE A 69 -12.77 -12.68 -7.43
N ILE A 70 -12.38 -13.95 -7.59
CA ILE A 70 -12.73 -14.76 -8.77
C ILE A 70 -14.24 -14.95 -8.85
N ALA A 71 -14.92 -15.27 -7.74
CA ALA A 71 -16.36 -15.46 -7.70
C ALA A 71 -17.11 -14.19 -8.15
N SER A 72 -16.71 -13.02 -7.63
CA SER A 72 -17.30 -11.73 -8.03
C SER A 72 -17.12 -11.45 -9.52
N ILE A 73 -15.96 -11.80 -10.07
CA ILE A 73 -15.63 -11.56 -11.48
C ILE A 73 -16.36 -12.54 -12.39
N GLU A 74 -16.47 -13.81 -12.00
CA GLU A 74 -17.23 -14.80 -12.76
C GLU A 74 -18.72 -14.47 -12.77
N GLU A 75 -19.28 -13.95 -11.66
CA GLU A 75 -20.66 -13.48 -11.62
C GLU A 75 -20.92 -12.38 -12.66
N ILE A 76 -19.99 -11.42 -12.79
CA ILE A 76 -20.08 -10.35 -13.79
C ILE A 76 -19.87 -10.91 -15.20
N THR A 77 -18.95 -11.87 -15.35
CA THR A 77 -18.56 -12.43 -16.64
C THR A 77 -19.72 -13.17 -17.32
N VAL A 78 -20.60 -13.81 -16.54
CA VAL A 78 -21.82 -14.45 -17.05
C VAL A 78 -22.80 -13.45 -17.69
N LYS A 79 -22.78 -12.18 -17.25
CA LYS A 79 -23.72 -11.13 -17.69
C LYS A 79 -23.25 -10.37 -18.94
N ILE A 80 -22.01 -10.61 -19.41
CA ILE A 80 -21.40 -9.90 -20.55
C ILE A 80 -21.10 -10.84 -21.72
N PRO A 81 -20.92 -10.31 -22.96
CA PRO A 81 -20.57 -11.13 -24.11
C PRO A 81 -19.26 -11.92 -23.88
N LYS A 82 -19.25 -13.18 -24.32
CA LYS A 82 -18.16 -14.15 -24.08
C LYS A 82 -16.77 -13.58 -24.36
N ALA A 83 -16.58 -12.89 -25.49
CA ALA A 83 -15.28 -12.30 -25.86
C ALA A 83 -14.76 -11.27 -24.84
N ARG A 84 -15.63 -10.41 -24.29
CA ARG A 84 -15.26 -9.44 -23.24
C ARG A 84 -15.04 -10.13 -21.90
N GLY A 85 -15.81 -11.19 -21.64
CA GLY A 85 -15.62 -12.05 -20.47
C GLY A 85 -14.24 -12.70 -20.43
N ASP A 86 -13.81 -13.28 -21.55
CA ASP A 86 -12.50 -13.92 -21.66
C ASP A 86 -11.35 -12.91 -21.53
N GLU A 87 -11.51 -11.71 -22.08
CA GLU A 87 -10.56 -10.62 -21.88
C GLU A 87 -10.46 -10.20 -20.41
N LEU A 88 -11.58 -10.10 -19.70
CA LEU A 88 -11.62 -9.77 -18.27
C LEU A 88 -10.93 -10.85 -17.44
N ARG A 89 -11.24 -12.14 -17.67
CA ARG A 89 -10.57 -13.27 -17.03
C ARG A 89 -9.06 -13.22 -17.21
N TRP A 90 -8.60 -12.94 -18.43
CA TRP A 90 -7.18 -12.82 -18.74
C TRP A 90 -6.51 -11.70 -17.94
N LYS A 91 -7.09 -10.50 -17.93
CA LYS A 91 -6.56 -9.35 -17.18
C LYS A 91 -6.49 -9.64 -15.68
N VAL A 92 -7.54 -10.24 -15.14
CA VAL A 92 -7.64 -10.59 -13.72
C VAL A 92 -6.59 -11.62 -13.35
N ARG A 93 -6.42 -12.67 -14.17
CA ARG A 93 -5.33 -13.65 -14.03
C ARG A 93 -3.98 -12.97 -13.96
N GLN A 94 -3.68 -12.05 -14.88
CA GLN A 94 -2.40 -11.34 -14.88
C GLN A 94 -2.16 -10.48 -13.64
N VAL A 95 -3.22 -9.85 -13.10
CA VAL A 95 -3.13 -9.06 -11.86
C VAL A 95 -2.92 -9.97 -10.66
N LEU A 96 -3.68 -11.06 -10.55
CA LEU A 96 -3.58 -12.01 -9.45
C LEU A 96 -2.23 -12.74 -9.43
N GLU A 97 -1.65 -13.08 -10.59
CA GLU A 97 -0.30 -13.66 -10.68
C GLU A 97 0.79 -12.69 -10.18
N LYS A 98 0.60 -11.39 -10.35
CA LYS A 98 1.56 -10.36 -9.93
C LYS A 98 1.29 -9.84 -8.52
N ALA A 99 0.14 -10.16 -7.94
CA ALA A 99 -0.27 -9.66 -6.64
C ALA A 99 0.65 -10.21 -5.56
N LYS A 100 1.24 -9.30 -4.78
CA LYS A 100 2.06 -9.63 -3.60
C LYS A 100 1.37 -9.07 -2.37
N LEU A 101 1.43 -9.84 -1.29
CA LEU A 101 1.01 -9.35 0.02
C LEU A 101 1.96 -8.23 0.45
N SER A 102 1.38 -7.15 0.97
CA SER A 102 2.17 -6.10 1.60
C SER A 102 2.79 -6.65 2.89
N GLU A 103 4.01 -6.21 3.19
CA GLU A 103 4.64 -6.56 4.46
C GLU A 103 3.88 -5.88 5.62
N PRO A 104 3.62 -6.60 6.73
CA PRO A 104 2.99 -6.01 7.89
C PRO A 104 3.92 -4.97 8.52
N ASN A 105 3.38 -3.78 8.80
CA ASN A 105 4.10 -2.72 9.53
C ASN A 105 3.98 -2.88 11.06
N ILE A 106 3.42 -4.01 11.53
CA ILE A 106 3.26 -4.31 12.96
C ILE A 106 3.86 -5.67 13.30
N THR A 107 4.47 -5.76 14.49
CA THR A 107 5.04 -7.00 15.01
C THR A 107 3.97 -7.90 15.64
N LYS A 108 4.34 -9.14 15.96
CA LYS A 108 3.44 -10.09 16.65
C LYS A 108 3.06 -9.60 18.05
N GLU A 109 4.02 -9.01 18.77
CA GLU A 109 3.82 -8.44 20.10
C GLU A 109 2.86 -7.25 20.06
N GLU A 110 3.07 -6.36 19.09
CA GLU A 110 2.18 -5.24 18.79
C GLU A 110 0.76 -5.72 18.43
N THR A 111 0.64 -6.81 17.68
CA THR A 111 -0.68 -7.41 17.36
C THR A 111 -1.38 -7.97 18.60
N PHE A 112 -0.62 -8.52 19.56
CA PHE A 112 -1.16 -9.02 20.81
C PHE A 112 -1.53 -7.88 21.77
N ALA A 113 -0.72 -6.82 21.81
CA ALA A 113 -0.98 -5.59 22.54
C ALA A 113 -2.34 -4.96 22.17
N ILE A 114 -2.71 -4.96 20.89
CA ILE A 114 -4.03 -4.47 20.43
C ILE A 114 -5.20 -5.20 21.10
N LYS A 115 -5.04 -6.49 21.45
CA LYS A 115 -6.11 -7.26 22.13
C LYS A 115 -6.21 -6.96 23.63
N ARG A 116 -5.22 -6.25 24.19
CA ARG A 116 -5.09 -5.93 25.61
C ARG A 116 -5.43 -4.48 25.93
N LEU A 117 -5.33 -3.59 24.94
CA LEU A 117 -5.85 -2.22 24.97
C LEU A 117 -7.38 -2.21 25.11
#